data_AF-X0W3C9-F1
#
_entry.id   AF-X0W3C9-F1
#
_cell.length_a   1.000
_cell.length_b   1.000
_cell.length_c   1.000
_cell.angle_alpha   90.00
_cell.angle_beta   90.00
_cell.angle_gamma   90.00
#
_symmetry.space_group_name_H-M   'P 1'
#
loop_
_entity.id
_entity.type
_entity.pdbx_description
1 polymer ?
#
loop_
_entity_poly.entity_id
_entity_poly.type
_entity_poly.pdbx_seq_one_letter_code
_entity_poly.pdbx_strand_id
1 'polypeptide(L)'
;PEQIVQLSTIFKKRVQVDILSTNLGMGLLVIIFVVLLGVYVYRYSPKIYEDNQKLILVSLVLFLSIVLGQLVGVSQLSRYLIPMSAGAMLIAILLEARLAVMVAGLLAVFAGVIAGSKLDVSVVSFAGSLAGIYFVIGVRRRSQLIMAGFLVGLASFICIIGMELLNRVAPSIFIVDASWGFVSGIIAAIVITIILPVLEYIFKITTNISLLELSDLNHPLLRKMLTLAPGTYHHSLVVGNLAEAASEAVGANSLLARVA
;
A
#
# COMPACT_ATOMS: atom_id res chain seq x y z
N PRO A 1 -24.82 -49.27 -5.91
CA PRO A 1 -23.83 -48.84 -4.88
C PRO A 1 -22.45 -48.53 -5.50
N GLU A 2 -21.93 -49.40 -6.36
CA GLU A 2 -20.62 -49.21 -7.03
C GLU A 2 -20.56 -48.00 -7.98
N GLN A 3 -21.63 -47.70 -8.72
CA GLN A 3 -21.69 -46.51 -9.60
C GLN A 3 -21.64 -45.19 -8.83
N ILE A 4 -22.20 -45.14 -7.61
CA ILE A 4 -22.16 -43.94 -6.74
C ILE A 4 -20.75 -43.76 -6.15
N VAL A 5 -20.06 -44.86 -5.84
CA VAL A 5 -18.66 -44.85 -5.39
C VAL A 5 -17.72 -44.44 -6.53
N GLN A 6 -17.95 -44.87 -7.76
CA GLN A 6 -17.20 -44.41 -8.95
C GLN A 6 -17.46 -42.94 -9.28
N LEU A 7 -18.71 -42.47 -9.23
CA LEU A 7 -19.05 -41.06 -9.46
C LEU A 7 -18.42 -40.15 -8.40
N SER A 8 -18.46 -40.55 -7.13
CA SER A 8 -17.81 -39.79 -6.04
C SER A 8 -16.28 -39.77 -6.15
N THR A 9 -15.64 -40.85 -6.61
CA THR A 9 -14.18 -40.86 -6.85
C THR A 9 -13.78 -40.01 -8.06
N ILE A 10 -14.55 -40.04 -9.15
CA ILE A 10 -14.32 -39.17 -10.32
C ILE A 10 -14.52 -37.69 -9.95
N PHE A 11 -15.56 -37.37 -9.18
CA PHE A 11 -15.83 -36.01 -8.73
C PHE A 11 -14.73 -35.49 -7.80
N LYS A 12 -14.29 -36.31 -6.83
CA LYS A 12 -13.18 -35.97 -5.93
C LYS A 12 -11.87 -35.77 -6.70
N LYS A 13 -11.60 -36.62 -7.70
CA LYS A 13 -10.42 -36.50 -8.57
C LYS A 13 -10.46 -35.25 -9.46
N ARG A 14 -11.62 -34.90 -10.02
CA ARG A 14 -11.81 -33.67 -10.81
C ARG A 14 -11.64 -32.41 -9.95
N VAL A 15 -12.31 -32.35 -8.79
CA VAL A 15 -12.15 -31.24 -7.82
C VAL A 15 -10.70 -31.09 -7.37
N GLN A 16 -10.00 -32.20 -7.11
CA GLN A 16 -8.59 -32.16 -6.69
C GLN A 16 -7.65 -31.70 -7.81
N VAL A 17 -7.92 -32.04 -9.07
CA VAL A 17 -7.15 -31.56 -10.24
C VAL A 17 -7.44 -30.07 -10.53
N ASP A 18 -8.68 -29.61 -10.35
CA ASP A 18 -9.07 -28.21 -10.51
C ASP A 18 -8.42 -27.32 -9.43
N ILE A 19 -8.35 -27.78 -8.18
CA ILE A 19 -7.65 -27.07 -7.09
C ILE A 19 -6.13 -27.05 -7.33
N LEU A 20 -5.54 -28.17 -7.76
CA LEU A 20 -4.10 -28.26 -8.01
C LEU A 20 -3.68 -27.34 -9.17
N SER A 21 -4.44 -27.35 -10.27
CA SER A 21 -4.16 -26.50 -11.43
C SER A 21 -4.32 -25.00 -11.11
N THR A 22 -5.33 -24.63 -10.33
CA THR A 22 -5.54 -23.24 -9.92
C THR A 22 -4.39 -22.75 -9.03
N ASN A 23 -3.98 -23.55 -8.03
CA ASN A 23 -2.88 -23.18 -7.13
C ASN A 23 -1.52 -23.13 -7.85
N LEU A 24 -1.28 -24.04 -8.81
CA LEU A 24 -0.09 -23.99 -9.67
C LEU A 24 -0.08 -22.72 -10.55
N GLY A 25 -1.22 -22.35 -11.14
CA GLY A 25 -1.35 -21.13 -11.92
C GLY A 25 -1.05 -19.89 -11.09
N MET A 26 -1.55 -19.81 -9.86
CA MET A 26 -1.25 -18.70 -8.97
C MET A 26 0.20 -18.67 -8.50
N GLY A 27 0.79 -19.83 -8.19
CA GLY A 27 2.22 -19.92 -7.86
C GLY A 27 3.09 -19.38 -8.98
N LEU A 28 2.75 -19.69 -10.23
CA LEU A 28 3.45 -19.19 -11.41
C LEU A 28 3.28 -17.67 -11.56
N LEU A 29 2.08 -17.12 -11.31
CA LEU A 29 1.85 -15.67 -11.29
C LEU A 29 2.68 -14.98 -10.20
N VAL A 30 2.75 -15.54 -8.99
CA VAL A 30 3.58 -14.99 -7.91
C VAL A 30 5.04 -14.97 -8.32
N ILE A 31 5.56 -16.07 -8.87
CA ILE A 31 6.96 -16.15 -9.33
C ILE A 31 7.24 -15.08 -10.38
N ILE A 32 6.35 -14.92 -11.37
CA ILE A 32 6.49 -13.89 -12.40
C ILE A 32 6.55 -12.49 -11.77
N PHE A 33 5.63 -12.15 -10.87
CA PHE A 33 5.62 -10.82 -10.23
C PHE A 33 6.83 -10.59 -9.32
N VAL A 34 7.31 -11.61 -8.61
CA VAL A 34 8.55 -11.51 -7.80
C VAL A 34 9.76 -11.26 -8.69
N VAL A 35 9.88 -12.00 -9.81
CA VAL A 35 10.97 -11.79 -10.78
C VAL A 35 10.89 -10.41 -11.40
N LEU A 36 9.71 -9.97 -11.82
CA LEU A 36 9.50 -8.63 -12.38
C LEU A 36 9.85 -7.53 -11.37
N LEU A 37 9.47 -7.69 -10.10
CA LEU A 37 9.83 -6.75 -9.04
C LEU A 37 11.35 -6.71 -8.83
N GLY A 38 12.01 -7.87 -8.76
CA GLY A 38 13.46 -7.96 -8.63
C GLY A 38 14.21 -7.32 -9.79
N VAL A 39 13.79 -7.61 -11.02
CA VAL A 39 14.34 -6.99 -12.25
C VAL A 39 14.09 -5.48 -12.25
N TYR A 40 12.91 -5.04 -11.82
CA TYR A 40 12.57 -3.62 -11.74
C TYR A 40 13.49 -2.89 -10.75
N VAL A 41 13.66 -3.42 -9.54
CA VAL A 41 14.55 -2.84 -8.53
C VAL A 41 15.99 -2.80 -9.04
N TYR A 42 16.46 -3.88 -9.67
CA TYR A 42 17.81 -3.95 -10.23
C TYR A 42 18.05 -2.93 -11.36
N ARG A 43 17.07 -2.73 -12.25
CA ARG A 43 17.27 -1.95 -13.48
C ARG A 43 16.83 -0.48 -13.39
N TYR A 44 15.77 -0.19 -12.65
CA TYR A 44 15.15 1.14 -12.60
C TYR A 44 15.35 1.87 -11.28
N SER A 45 15.71 1.15 -10.21
CA SER A 45 15.91 1.73 -8.87
C SER A 45 17.28 1.36 -8.28
N PRO A 46 18.42 1.67 -8.94
CA PRO A 46 19.75 1.29 -8.47
C PRO A 46 20.06 1.85 -7.07
N LYS A 47 19.59 3.08 -6.76
CA LYS A 47 19.70 3.69 -5.43
C LYS A 47 18.97 2.94 -4.30
N ILE A 48 17.99 2.10 -4.66
CA ILE A 48 17.26 1.24 -3.73
C ILE A 48 17.98 -0.11 -3.64
N TYR A 49 18.45 -0.64 -4.77
CA TYR A 49 19.18 -1.89 -4.83
C TYR A 49 20.52 -1.86 -4.08
N GLU A 50 21.27 -0.76 -4.18
CA GLU A 50 22.57 -0.61 -3.51
C GLU A 50 22.43 -0.32 -2.00
N ASP A 51 21.24 0.07 -1.54
CA ASP A 51 20.98 0.45 -0.16
C ASP A 51 20.27 -0.69 0.58
N ASN A 52 21.04 -1.45 1.35
CA ASN A 52 20.54 -2.57 2.16
C ASN A 52 19.38 -2.16 3.08
N GLN A 53 19.37 -0.93 3.61
CA GLN A 53 18.28 -0.49 4.50
C GLN A 53 16.96 -0.36 3.73
N LYS A 54 17.00 0.15 2.50
CA LYS A 54 15.80 0.26 1.64
C LYS A 54 15.30 -1.10 1.15
N LEU A 55 16.21 -2.04 0.83
CA LEU A 55 15.81 -3.41 0.50
C LEU A 55 15.15 -4.13 1.68
N ILE A 56 15.70 -3.96 2.88
CA ILE A 56 15.09 -4.49 4.12
C ILE A 56 13.72 -3.86 4.34
N LEU A 57 13.57 -2.55 4.11
CA LEU A 57 12.28 -1.87 4.22
C LEU A 57 11.24 -2.46 3.26
N VAL A 58 11.56 -2.60 1.98
CA VAL A 58 10.64 -3.20 0.99
C VAL A 58 10.23 -4.60 1.42
N SER A 59 11.20 -5.42 1.83
CA SER A 59 10.98 -6.79 2.27
C SER A 59 10.09 -6.85 3.52
N LEU A 60 10.34 -5.97 4.49
CA LEU A 60 9.57 -5.87 5.73
C LEU A 60 8.13 -5.43 5.45
N VAL A 61 7.92 -4.43 4.59
CA VAL A 61 6.58 -3.95 4.22
C VAL A 61 5.80 -5.03 3.49
N LEU A 62 6.44 -5.75 2.56
CA LEU A 62 5.82 -6.90 1.88
C LEU A 62 5.43 -7.99 2.89
N PHE A 63 6.36 -8.37 3.77
CA PHE A 63 6.12 -9.37 4.80
C PHE A 63 4.95 -8.97 5.70
N LEU A 64 4.96 -7.74 6.23
CA LEU A 64 3.90 -7.25 7.11
C LEU A 64 2.55 -7.19 6.40
N SER A 65 2.52 -6.78 5.14
CA SER A 65 1.29 -6.74 4.34
C SER A 65 0.71 -8.14 4.12
N ILE A 66 1.55 -9.13 3.84
CA ILE A 66 1.13 -10.52 3.67
C ILE A 66 0.61 -11.08 5.00
N VAL A 67 1.31 -10.85 6.11
CA VAL A 67 0.88 -11.29 7.45
C VAL A 67 -0.46 -10.67 7.82
N LEU A 68 -0.61 -9.35 7.67
CA LEU A 68 -1.89 -8.66 7.91
C LEU A 68 -3.00 -9.20 7.02
N GLY A 69 -2.70 -9.43 5.74
CA GLY A 69 -3.65 -10.03 4.81
C GLY A 69 -4.10 -11.42 5.22
N GLN A 70 -3.18 -12.27 5.70
CA GLN A 70 -3.49 -13.60 6.20
C GLN A 70 -4.35 -13.56 7.47
N LEU A 71 -4.02 -12.68 8.43
CA LEU A 71 -4.80 -12.52 9.66
C LEU A 71 -6.26 -12.14 9.37
N VAL A 72 -6.46 -11.21 8.43
CA VAL A 72 -7.79 -10.82 7.97
C VAL A 72 -8.46 -11.95 7.18
N GLY A 73 -7.74 -12.63 6.31
CA GLY A 73 -8.26 -13.75 5.51
C GLY A 73 -8.78 -14.92 6.37
N VAL A 74 -8.12 -15.21 7.51
CA VAL A 74 -8.53 -16.26 8.45
C VAL A 74 -9.84 -15.93 9.16
N SER A 75 -10.19 -14.65 9.31
CA SER A 75 -11.43 -14.23 10.00
C SER A 75 -12.72 -14.64 9.26
N GLN A 76 -12.63 -15.04 7.98
CA GLN A 76 -13.75 -15.44 7.11
C GLN A 76 -14.91 -14.43 7.01
N LEU A 77 -14.72 -13.18 7.49
CA LEU A 77 -15.74 -12.13 7.45
C LEU A 77 -16.10 -11.73 6.01
N SER A 78 -15.08 -11.45 5.19
CA SER A 78 -15.22 -11.27 3.75
C SER A 78 -13.85 -11.36 3.07
N ARG A 79 -13.85 -11.94 1.86
CA ARG A 79 -12.67 -12.02 0.98
C ARG A 79 -12.16 -10.65 0.53
N TYR A 80 -13.00 -9.62 0.55
CA TYR A 80 -12.66 -8.27 0.11
C TYR A 80 -12.15 -7.36 1.23
N LEU A 81 -12.04 -7.87 2.46
CA LEU A 81 -11.60 -7.09 3.62
C LEU A 81 -10.07 -6.90 3.69
N ILE A 82 -9.31 -7.60 2.84
CA ILE A 82 -7.85 -7.70 2.90
C ILE A 82 -7.20 -6.35 2.51
N PRO A 83 -6.53 -5.63 3.44
CA PRO A 83 -6.06 -4.26 3.20
C PRO A 83 -4.67 -4.22 2.53
N MET A 84 -4.51 -4.88 1.38
CA MET A 84 -3.21 -4.94 0.67
C MET A 84 -2.72 -3.58 0.16
N SER A 85 -3.64 -2.64 -0.05
CA SER A 85 -3.33 -1.26 -0.43
C SER A 85 -2.46 -0.54 0.59
N ALA A 86 -2.51 -0.92 1.87
CA ALA A 86 -1.68 -0.32 2.92
C ALA A 86 -0.18 -0.47 2.63
N GLY A 87 0.25 -1.67 2.23
CA GLY A 87 1.64 -1.95 1.89
C GLY A 87 2.12 -1.15 0.69
N ALA A 88 1.31 -1.11 -0.37
CA ALA A 88 1.61 -0.34 -1.57
C ALA A 88 1.74 1.17 -1.26
N MET A 89 0.83 1.72 -0.46
CA MET A 89 0.87 3.13 -0.04
C MET A 89 2.08 3.43 0.85
N LEU A 90 2.46 2.53 1.75
CA LEU A 90 3.68 2.69 2.56
C LEU A 90 4.93 2.80 1.68
N ILE A 91 5.06 1.95 0.66
CA ILE A 91 6.17 2.04 -0.31
C ILE A 91 6.11 3.36 -1.09
N ALA A 92 4.91 3.82 -1.47
CA ALA A 92 4.76 5.08 -2.19
C ALA A 92 5.18 6.30 -1.35
N ILE A 93 4.92 6.28 -0.04
CA ILE A 93 5.25 7.37 0.88
C ILE A 93 6.73 7.35 1.28
N LEU A 94 7.27 6.17 1.60
CA LEU A 94 8.62 6.03 2.16
C LEU A 94 9.73 5.97 1.09
N LEU A 95 9.40 5.49 -0.12
CA LEU A 95 10.35 5.30 -1.20
C LEU A 95 9.91 6.08 -2.44
N GLU A 96 9.34 5.40 -3.44
CA GLU A 96 8.89 6.03 -4.67
C GLU A 96 7.62 5.38 -5.20
N ALA A 97 6.74 6.20 -5.79
CA ALA A 97 5.45 5.76 -6.32
C ALA A 97 5.58 4.73 -7.45
N ARG A 98 6.66 4.80 -8.25
CA ARG A 98 6.89 3.85 -9.36
C ARG A 98 7.16 2.43 -8.86
N LEU A 99 7.97 2.29 -7.80
CA LEU A 99 8.20 1.00 -7.14
C LEU A 99 6.91 0.50 -6.47
N ALA A 100 6.14 1.40 -5.87
CA ALA A 100 4.88 1.07 -5.21
C ALA A 100 3.87 0.41 -6.15
N VAL A 101 3.81 0.82 -7.43
CA VAL A 101 2.93 0.18 -8.44
C VAL A 101 3.33 -1.27 -8.68
N MET A 102 4.63 -1.58 -8.77
CA MET A 102 5.10 -2.97 -8.92
C MET A 102 4.78 -3.80 -7.67
N VAL A 103 4.98 -3.21 -6.49
CA VAL A 103 4.62 -3.84 -5.20
C VAL A 103 3.11 -4.07 -5.10
N ALA A 104 2.28 -3.13 -5.56
CA ALA A 104 0.83 -3.28 -5.60
C ALA A 104 0.40 -4.48 -6.46
N GLY A 105 1.05 -4.68 -7.61
CA GLY A 105 0.80 -5.85 -8.45
C GLY A 105 1.10 -7.16 -7.73
N LEU A 106 2.26 -7.24 -7.06
CA LEU A 106 2.64 -8.42 -6.28
C LEU A 106 1.66 -8.67 -5.11
N LEU A 107 1.34 -7.64 -4.32
CA LEU A 107 0.42 -7.73 -3.20
C LEU A 107 -1.01 -8.09 -3.65
N ALA A 108 -1.43 -7.62 -4.82
CA ALA A 108 -2.71 -8.01 -5.41
C ALA A 108 -2.77 -9.50 -5.74
N VAL A 109 -1.71 -10.08 -6.31
CA VAL A 109 -1.65 -11.53 -6.54
C VAL A 109 -1.71 -12.28 -5.21
N PHE A 110 -0.97 -11.83 -4.19
CA PHE A 110 -1.07 -12.41 -2.85
C PHE A 110 -2.48 -12.30 -2.24
N ALA A 111 -3.20 -11.20 -2.46
CA ALA A 111 -4.59 -11.06 -2.01
C ALA A 111 -5.48 -12.16 -2.59
N GLY A 112 -5.34 -12.44 -3.88
CA GLY A 112 -6.09 -13.49 -4.57
C GLY A 112 -5.76 -14.88 -4.05
N VAL A 113 -4.48 -15.15 -3.77
CA VAL A 113 -4.02 -16.41 -3.14
C VAL A 113 -4.64 -16.58 -1.76
N ILE A 114 -4.56 -15.55 -0.91
CA ILE A 114 -5.11 -15.58 0.45
C ILE A 114 -6.63 -15.77 0.44
N ALA A 115 -7.33 -15.20 -0.56
CA ALA A 115 -8.76 -15.34 -0.73
C ALA A 115 -9.23 -16.68 -1.33
N GLY A 116 -8.37 -17.71 -1.34
CA GLY A 116 -8.70 -19.04 -1.86
C GLY A 116 -8.56 -19.12 -3.38
N SER A 117 -7.52 -18.50 -3.92
CA SER A 117 -7.19 -18.48 -5.33
C SER A 117 -8.26 -17.86 -6.24
N LYS A 118 -8.73 -16.67 -5.87
CA LYS A 118 -9.71 -15.89 -6.65
C LYS A 118 -9.08 -14.67 -7.31
N LEU A 119 -9.07 -14.63 -8.64
CA LEU A 119 -8.56 -13.49 -9.41
C LEU A 119 -9.35 -12.21 -9.19
N ASP A 120 -10.65 -12.31 -8.89
CA ASP A 120 -11.50 -11.14 -8.63
C ASP A 120 -10.95 -10.28 -7.49
N VAL A 121 -10.47 -10.93 -6.42
CA VAL A 121 -9.89 -10.24 -5.26
C VAL A 121 -8.56 -9.60 -5.63
N SER A 122 -7.76 -10.21 -6.51
CA SER A 122 -6.54 -9.61 -7.04
C SER A 122 -6.82 -8.34 -7.83
N VAL A 123 -7.80 -8.35 -8.73
CA VAL A 123 -8.17 -7.18 -9.54
C VAL A 123 -8.63 -6.03 -8.64
N VAL A 124 -9.52 -6.30 -7.69
CA VAL A 124 -10.01 -5.31 -6.72
C VAL A 124 -8.87 -4.75 -5.87
N SER A 125 -8.00 -5.62 -5.35
CA SER A 125 -6.86 -5.20 -4.53
C SER A 125 -5.88 -4.33 -5.31
N PHE A 126 -5.65 -4.66 -6.58
CA PHE A 126 -4.78 -3.87 -7.46
C PHE A 126 -5.38 -2.49 -7.75
N ALA A 127 -6.66 -2.43 -8.10
CA ALA A 127 -7.38 -1.18 -8.35
C ALA A 127 -7.38 -0.26 -7.11
N GLY A 128 -7.71 -0.82 -5.94
CA GLY A 128 -7.65 -0.10 -4.67
C GLY A 128 -6.24 0.39 -4.33
N SER A 129 -5.22 -0.45 -4.55
CA SER A 129 -3.82 -0.07 -4.31
C SER A 129 -3.36 1.07 -5.22
N LEU A 130 -3.71 1.03 -6.51
CA LEU A 130 -3.39 2.12 -7.44
C LEU A 130 -4.05 3.44 -7.02
N ALA A 131 -5.34 3.41 -6.68
CA ALA A 131 -6.05 4.60 -6.20
C ALA A 131 -5.37 5.19 -4.95
N GLY A 132 -4.97 4.33 -4.01
CA GLY A 132 -4.22 4.72 -2.83
C GLY A 132 -2.86 5.33 -3.15
N ILE A 133 -2.06 4.66 -4.00
CA ILE A 133 -0.74 5.14 -4.41
C ILE A 133 -0.84 6.55 -5.01
N TYR A 134 -1.71 6.76 -5.99
CA TYR A 134 -1.80 8.05 -6.66
C TYR A 134 -2.22 9.18 -5.72
N PHE A 135 -3.06 8.88 -4.72
CA PHE A 135 -3.50 9.88 -3.77
C PHE A 135 -2.45 10.21 -2.70
N VAL A 136 -1.59 9.26 -2.32
CA VAL A 136 -0.55 9.52 -1.32
C VAL A 136 0.69 10.21 -1.88
N ILE A 137 0.80 10.37 -3.20
CA ILE A 137 1.87 11.14 -3.83
C ILE A 137 1.83 12.58 -3.29
N GLY A 138 2.92 13.00 -2.64
CA GLY A 138 3.02 14.36 -2.11
C GLY A 138 2.17 14.62 -0.86
N VAL A 139 1.69 13.58 -0.18
CA VAL A 139 1.00 13.72 1.12
C VAL A 139 1.87 14.47 2.12
N ARG A 140 1.23 15.40 2.83
CA ARG A 140 1.86 16.35 3.75
C ARG A 140 1.24 16.30 5.15
N ARG A 141 -0.02 15.85 5.26
CA ARG A 141 -0.76 15.80 6.52
C ARG A 141 -1.35 14.41 6.75
N ARG A 142 -1.42 13.99 8.01
CA ARG A 142 -2.06 12.72 8.40
C ARG A 142 -3.54 12.64 8.02
N SER A 143 -4.26 13.77 8.01
CA SER A 143 -5.65 13.81 7.52
C SER A 143 -5.79 13.42 6.05
N GLN A 144 -4.75 13.65 5.23
CA GLN A 144 -4.75 13.19 3.84
C GLN A 144 -4.57 11.67 3.73
N LEU A 145 -3.90 11.01 4.70
CA LEU A 145 -3.84 9.54 4.74
C LEU A 145 -5.23 8.94 4.95
N ILE A 146 -6.05 9.55 5.81
CA ILE A 146 -7.44 9.12 6.04
C ILE A 146 -8.26 9.29 4.76
N MET A 147 -8.11 10.43 4.07
CA MET A 147 -8.78 10.66 2.79
C MET A 147 -8.31 9.67 1.70
N ALA A 148 -7.04 9.27 1.73
CA ALA A 148 -6.51 8.24 0.86
C ALA A 148 -7.22 6.90 1.07
N GLY A 149 -7.41 6.48 2.33
CA GLY A 149 -8.16 5.26 2.65
C GLY A 149 -9.62 5.31 2.22
N PHE A 150 -10.27 6.47 2.33
CA PHE A 150 -11.62 6.67 1.82
C PHE A 150 -11.69 6.47 0.30
N LEU A 151 -10.73 7.02 -0.45
CA LEU A 151 -10.67 6.85 -1.91
C LEU A 151 -10.32 5.44 -2.33
N VAL A 152 -9.40 4.77 -1.62
CA VAL A 152 -9.15 3.34 -1.78
C VAL A 152 -10.44 2.55 -1.57
N GLY A 153 -11.19 2.87 -0.51
CA GLY A 153 -12.47 2.24 -0.22
C GLY A 153 -13.48 2.44 -1.34
N LEU A 154 -13.61 3.66 -1.88
CA LEU A 154 -14.49 3.95 -3.02
C LEU A 154 -14.06 3.22 -4.29
N ALA A 155 -12.76 3.20 -4.59
CA ALA A 155 -12.24 2.49 -5.75
C ALA A 155 -12.50 0.98 -5.65
N SER A 156 -12.25 0.38 -4.49
CA SER A 156 -12.57 -1.01 -4.20
C SER A 156 -14.07 -1.28 -4.30
N PHE A 157 -14.92 -0.42 -3.74
CA PHE A 157 -16.38 -0.53 -3.79
C PHE A 157 -16.89 -0.57 -5.24
N ILE A 158 -16.47 0.38 -6.07
CA ILE A 158 -16.86 0.45 -7.50
C ILE A 158 -16.34 -0.76 -8.26
N CYS A 159 -15.09 -1.16 -8.01
CA CYS A 159 -14.47 -2.30 -8.68
C CYS A 159 -15.20 -3.62 -8.34
N ILE A 160 -15.59 -3.82 -7.07
CA ILE A 160 -16.35 -5.00 -6.64
C ILE A 160 -17.71 -5.04 -7.32
N ILE A 161 -18.44 -3.92 -7.38
CA ILE A 161 -19.72 -3.87 -8.11
C ILE A 161 -19.51 -4.29 -9.57
N GLY A 162 -18.47 -3.77 -10.23
CA GLY A 162 -18.14 -4.14 -11.60
C GLY A 162 -17.86 -5.63 -11.77
N MET A 163 -17.04 -6.21 -10.89
CA MET A 163 -16.69 -7.64 -10.91
C MET A 163 -17.90 -8.54 -10.64
N GLU A 164 -18.72 -8.21 -9.64
CA GLU A 164 -19.89 -9.00 -9.28
C GLU A 164 -20.99 -8.94 -10.36
N LEU A 165 -21.11 -7.81 -11.07
CA LEU A 165 -22.02 -7.67 -12.20
C LEU A 165 -21.57 -8.53 -13.39
N LEU A 166 -20.26 -8.61 -13.67
CA LEU A 166 -19.70 -9.53 -14.68
C LEU A 166 -19.98 -11.00 -14.32
N ASN A 167 -19.93 -11.32 -13.03
CA ASN A 167 -20.21 -12.66 -12.50
C ASN A 167 -21.71 -12.98 -12.37
N ARG A 168 -22.61 -12.06 -12.78
CA ARG A 168 -24.08 -12.21 -12.75
C ARG A 168 -24.64 -12.54 -11.35
N VAL A 169 -24.03 -11.97 -10.31
CA VAL A 169 -24.44 -12.18 -8.91
C VAL A 169 -25.66 -11.30 -8.56
N ALA A 170 -26.52 -11.80 -7.67
CA ALA A 170 -27.73 -11.10 -7.25
C ALA A 170 -27.42 -9.75 -6.53
N PRO A 171 -28.25 -8.71 -6.71
CA PRO A 171 -27.99 -7.37 -6.17
C PRO A 171 -27.80 -7.26 -4.66
N SER A 172 -28.50 -8.09 -3.89
CA SER A 172 -28.40 -8.08 -2.43
C SER A 172 -27.05 -8.57 -1.90
N ILE A 173 -26.36 -9.44 -2.65
CA ILE A 173 -25.12 -10.08 -2.22
C ILE A 173 -23.92 -9.17 -2.52
N PHE A 174 -23.88 -8.55 -3.71
CA PHE A 174 -22.73 -7.73 -4.08
C PHE A 174 -22.62 -6.41 -3.31
N ILE A 175 -23.73 -5.85 -2.80
CA ILE A 175 -23.69 -4.61 -2.00
C ILE A 175 -22.92 -4.85 -0.70
N VAL A 176 -23.14 -5.99 -0.04
CA VAL A 176 -22.45 -6.36 1.19
C VAL A 176 -20.97 -6.58 0.94
N ASP A 177 -20.61 -7.29 -0.13
CA ASP A 177 -19.21 -7.49 -0.54
C ASP A 177 -18.53 -6.16 -0.88
N ALA A 178 -19.21 -5.25 -1.57
CA ALA A 178 -18.70 -3.93 -1.88
C ALA A 178 -18.48 -3.09 -0.61
N SER A 179 -19.41 -3.15 0.36
CA SER A 179 -19.23 -2.49 1.67
C SER A 179 -18.00 -3.00 2.42
N TRP A 180 -17.73 -4.30 2.38
CA TRP A 180 -16.49 -4.85 2.97
C TRP A 180 -15.24 -4.35 2.25
N GLY A 181 -15.28 -4.24 0.93
CA GLY A 181 -14.22 -3.61 0.15
C GLY A 181 -13.99 -2.14 0.54
N PHE A 182 -15.06 -1.39 0.81
CA PHE A 182 -14.95 -0.01 1.30
C PHE A 182 -14.26 0.05 2.68
N VAL A 183 -14.69 -0.83 3.61
CA VAL A 183 -14.08 -0.94 4.94
C VAL A 183 -12.59 -1.31 4.85
N SER A 184 -12.19 -2.15 3.89
CA SER A 184 -10.77 -2.48 3.68
C SER A 184 -9.89 -1.25 3.44
N GLY A 185 -10.41 -0.24 2.72
CA GLY A 185 -9.71 1.03 2.47
C GLY A 185 -9.55 1.86 3.75
N ILE A 186 -10.57 1.89 4.61
CA ILE A 186 -10.49 2.55 5.93
C ILE A 186 -9.45 1.86 6.80
N ILE A 187 -9.48 0.52 6.86
CA ILE A 187 -8.48 -0.28 7.59
C ILE A 187 -7.09 0.04 7.06
N ALA A 188 -6.90 0.11 5.75
CA ALA A 188 -5.61 0.47 5.16
C ALA A 188 -5.10 1.84 5.63
N ALA A 189 -5.96 2.86 5.68
CA ALA A 189 -5.57 4.17 6.22
C ALA A 189 -5.19 4.13 7.70
N ILE A 190 -5.92 3.37 8.53
CA ILE A 190 -5.60 3.19 9.95
C ILE A 190 -4.22 2.52 10.08
N VAL A 191 -4.01 1.42 9.35
CA VAL A 191 -2.74 0.67 9.32
C VAL A 191 -1.57 1.58 8.94
N ILE A 192 -1.69 2.37 7.88
CA ILE A 192 -0.63 3.31 7.46
C ILE A 192 -0.39 4.36 8.55
N THR A 193 -1.44 4.95 9.10
CA THR A 193 -1.32 6.02 10.11
C THR A 193 -0.56 5.55 11.36
N ILE A 194 -0.71 4.27 11.72
CA ILE A 194 -0.04 3.65 12.87
C ILE A 194 1.41 3.26 12.52
N ILE A 195 1.62 2.59 11.38
CA ILE A 195 2.90 1.95 11.05
C ILE A 195 3.91 2.94 10.47
N LEU A 196 3.45 3.94 9.71
CA LEU A 196 4.31 4.92 9.05
C LEU A 196 5.33 5.58 10.00
N PRO A 197 4.95 6.18 11.15
CA PRO A 197 5.92 6.82 12.04
C PRO A 197 6.95 5.84 12.63
N VAL A 198 6.56 4.58 12.82
CA VAL A 198 7.48 3.53 13.31
C VAL A 198 8.53 3.20 12.25
N LEU A 199 8.11 3.08 10.99
CA LEU A 199 9.03 2.85 9.87
C LEU A 199 9.94 4.06 9.62
N GLU A 200 9.40 5.28 9.68
CA GLU A 200 10.19 6.52 9.60
C GLU A 200 11.30 6.55 10.64
N TYR A 201 10.97 6.22 11.89
CA TYR A 201 11.94 6.19 12.99
C TYR A 201 13.01 5.10 12.82
N ILE A 202 12.61 3.86 12.52
CA ILE A 202 13.53 2.72 12.41
C ILE A 202 14.49 2.89 11.23
N PHE A 203 13.96 3.32 10.07
CA PHE A 203 14.73 3.46 8.84
C PHE A 203 15.33 4.85 8.63
N LYS A 204 15.07 5.79 9.57
CA LYS A 204 15.53 7.20 9.51
C LYS A 204 15.16 7.89 8.20
N ILE A 205 13.97 7.59 7.69
CA ILE A 205 13.45 8.18 6.46
C ILE A 205 12.61 9.39 6.85
N THR A 206 12.94 10.56 6.30
CA THR A 206 12.13 11.77 6.46
C THR A 206 11.08 11.84 5.36
N THR A 207 9.81 11.74 5.73
CA THR A 207 8.71 11.95 4.78
C THR A 207 8.27 13.41 4.81
N ASN A 208 7.47 13.82 3.82
CA ASN A 208 6.86 15.14 3.81
C ASN A 208 5.99 15.42 5.06
N ILE A 209 5.43 14.39 5.70
CA ILE A 209 4.71 14.53 6.97
C ILE A 209 5.70 14.89 8.07
N SER A 210 6.79 14.11 8.23
CA SER A 210 7.80 14.37 9.26
C SER A 210 8.48 15.74 9.06
N LEU A 211 8.73 16.14 7.80
CA LEU A 211 9.28 17.46 7.47
C LEU A 211 8.33 18.59 7.88
N LEU A 212 7.03 18.44 7.66
CA LEU A 212 6.05 19.43 8.11
C LEU A 212 5.92 19.46 9.64
N GLU A 213 5.95 18.32 10.31
CA GLU A 213 5.96 18.23 11.77
C GLU A 213 7.21 18.93 12.36
N LEU A 214 8.38 18.81 11.72
CA LEU A 214 9.61 19.53 12.11
C LEU A 214 9.53 21.04 11.84
N SER A 215 8.75 21.47 10.86
CA SER A 215 8.56 22.89 10.53
C SER A 215 7.57 23.62 11.44
N ASP A 216 6.89 22.91 12.35
CA ASP A 216 5.94 23.52 13.27
C ASP A 216 6.66 24.47 14.23
N LEU A 217 6.37 25.76 14.13
CA LEU A 217 6.97 26.82 14.96
C LEU A 217 6.68 26.65 16.46
N ASN A 218 5.70 25.80 16.82
CA ASN A 218 5.43 25.45 18.20
C ASN A 218 6.37 24.38 18.76
N HIS A 219 7.24 23.79 17.92
CA HIS A 219 8.21 22.81 18.36
C HIS A 219 9.08 23.41 19.48
N PRO A 220 9.30 22.70 20.60
CA PRO A 220 10.00 23.23 21.78
C PRO A 220 11.40 23.75 21.44
N LEU A 221 12.09 23.13 20.48
CA LEU A 221 13.40 23.61 20.00
C LEU A 221 13.31 24.94 19.24
N LEU A 222 12.28 25.13 18.40
CA LEU A 222 12.09 26.39 17.66
C LEU A 222 11.66 27.52 18.60
N ARG A 223 10.78 27.23 19.57
CA ARG A 223 10.45 28.19 20.65
C ARG A 223 11.68 28.58 21.46
N LYS A 224 12.55 27.61 21.78
CA LYS A 224 13.80 27.87 22.50
C LYS A 224 14.77 28.70 21.65
N MET A 225 14.84 28.46 20.34
CA MET A 225 15.65 29.28 19.44
C MET A 225 15.11 30.72 19.34
N LEU A 226 13.79 30.89 19.25
CA LEU A 226 13.14 32.19 19.24
C LEU A 226 13.43 32.99 20.52
N THR A 227 13.45 32.35 21.69
CA THR A 227 13.73 33.03 22.96
C THR A 227 15.21 33.28 23.22
N LEU A 228 16.10 32.34 22.88
CA LEU A 228 17.54 32.46 23.15
C LEU A 228 18.31 33.19 22.05
N ALA A 229 17.86 33.13 20.80
CA ALA A 229 18.57 33.66 19.63
C ALA A 229 17.57 34.16 18.54
N PRO A 230 16.82 35.25 18.80
CA PRO A 230 15.77 35.73 17.90
C PRO A 230 16.32 36.15 16.53
N GLY A 231 17.54 36.70 16.47
CA GLY A 231 18.20 37.05 15.21
C GLY A 231 18.49 35.83 14.34
N THR A 232 19.03 34.76 14.93
CA THR A 232 19.26 33.48 14.24
C THR A 232 17.95 32.87 13.77
N TYR A 233 16.90 32.94 14.60
CA TYR A 233 15.57 32.46 14.22
C TYR A 233 15.01 33.18 12.99
N HIS A 234 15.04 34.52 12.97
CA HIS A 234 14.60 35.29 11.81
C HIS A 234 15.45 35.03 10.57
N HIS A 235 16.77 34.94 10.72
CA HIS A 235 17.67 34.63 9.62
C HIS A 235 17.37 33.25 9.02
N SER A 236 17.23 32.21 9.84
CA SER A 236 16.90 30.86 9.36
C SER A 236 15.55 30.79 8.66
N LEU A 237 14.54 31.54 9.13
CA LEU A 237 13.24 31.64 8.46
C LEU A 237 13.34 32.28 7.07
N VAL A 238 14.09 33.38 6.95
CA VAL A 238 14.29 34.07 5.66
C VAL A 238 15.08 33.18 4.70
N VAL A 239 16.17 32.57 5.16
CA VAL A 239 16.99 31.66 4.35
C VAL A 239 16.19 30.43 3.91
N GLY A 240 15.41 29.82 4.81
CA GLY A 240 14.55 28.68 4.48
C GLY A 240 13.51 29.01 3.41
N ASN A 241 12.87 30.19 3.48
CA ASN A 241 11.91 30.62 2.46
C ASN A 241 12.58 30.88 1.10
N LEU A 242 13.78 31.46 1.08
CA LEU A 242 14.56 31.64 -0.15
C LEU A 242 14.98 30.30 -0.75
N ALA A 243 15.40 29.35 0.09
CA ALA A 243 15.77 28.00 -0.33
C ALA A 243 14.58 27.21 -0.87
N GLU A 244 13.38 27.36 -0.28
CA GLU A 244 12.12 26.78 -0.80
C GLU A 244 11.85 27.29 -2.22
N ALA A 245 11.84 28.61 -2.40
CA ALA A 245 11.54 29.25 -3.68
C ALA A 245 12.56 28.88 -4.77
N ALA A 246 13.85 28.85 -4.44
CA ALA A 246 14.90 28.44 -5.35
C ALA A 246 14.78 26.95 -5.74
N SER A 247 14.49 26.08 -4.77
CA SER A 247 14.32 24.64 -5.00
C SER A 247 13.08 24.33 -5.82
N GLU A 248 11.98 25.04 -5.58
CA GLU A 248 10.74 24.92 -6.35
C GLU A 248 10.95 25.30 -7.82
N ALA A 249 11.70 26.37 -8.08
CA ALA A 249 12.02 26.83 -9.44
C ALA A 249 12.82 25.80 -10.27
N VAL A 250 13.61 24.93 -9.63
CA VAL A 250 14.40 23.87 -10.29
C VAL A 250 13.76 22.48 -10.17
N GLY A 251 12.54 22.36 -9.62
CA GLY A 251 11.84 21.09 -9.44
C GLY A 251 12.45 20.16 -8.39
N ALA A 252 13.24 20.69 -7.45
CA ALA A 252 13.78 19.95 -6.32
C ALA A 252 12.76 19.88 -5.15
N ASN A 253 13.08 19.12 -4.10
CA ASN A 253 12.20 19.01 -2.92
C ASN A 253 12.23 20.30 -2.09
N SER A 254 11.32 21.22 -2.40
CA SER A 254 11.23 22.55 -1.77
C SER A 254 10.91 22.49 -0.27
N LEU A 255 10.09 21.53 0.17
CA LEU A 255 9.77 21.35 1.58
C LEU A 255 11.00 20.94 2.40
N LEU A 256 11.81 20.03 1.86
CA LEU A 256 13.07 19.64 2.51
C LEU A 256 14.02 20.84 2.59
N ALA A 257 14.14 21.62 1.51
CA ALA A 257 15.02 22.79 1.46
C ALA A 257 14.62 23.90 2.45
N ARG A 258 13.33 24.03 2.78
CA ARG A 258 12.87 24.98 3.81
C ARG A 258 13.25 24.54 5.22
N VAL A 259 13.19 23.23 5.48
CA VAL A 259 13.23 22.67 6.84
C VAL A 259 14.64 22.26 7.28
N ALA A 260 15.49 21.85 6.32
CA ALA A 260 16.88 21.46 6.56
C ALA A 260 17.77 22.66 6.90
#